data_AF-A0A0C3F073-F1
#
_entry.id   AF-A0A0C3F073-F1
#
_cell.length_a   1.000
_cell.length_b   1.000
_cell.length_c   1.000
_cell.angle_alpha   90.00
_cell.angle_beta   90.00
_cell.angle_gamma   90.00
#
_symmetry.space_group_name_H-M   'P 1'
#
loop_
_entity.id
_entity.type
_entity.pdbx_description
1 polymer ?
#
loop_
_entity_poly.entity_id
_entity_poly.type
_entity_poly.pdbx_seq_one_letter_code
_entity_poly.pdbx_strand_id
1 'polypeptide(L)'
;MAAVKQSSPSKVPILTAGDISPAVMRQFEHSCQNYFIHKKIIADDQVLLIIRGILDNCVSDWISTKRDCLIALSFDTFMINFHTNYLAEDWEDTTLHLPNDKLHH
;
A
#
# COMPACT_ATOMS: atom_id res chain seq x y z
N MET A 1 7.17 -9.52 10.58
CA MET A 1 6.47 -9.52 9.28
C MET A 1 5.29 -8.58 9.37
N ALA A 2 5.18 -7.64 8.43
CA ALA A 2 4.01 -6.79 8.32
C ALA A 2 2.79 -7.58 7.83
N ALA A 3 1.60 -7.05 8.11
CA ALA A 3 0.33 -7.59 7.64
C ALA A 3 -0.68 -6.45 7.46
N VAL A 4 -1.67 -6.67 6.60
CA VAL A 4 -2.80 -5.76 6.42
C VAL A 4 -3.98 -6.22 7.25
N LYS A 5 -4.54 -5.33 8.07
CA LYS A 5 -5.73 -5.57 8.88
C LYS A 5 -6.83 -4.60 8.48
N GLN A 6 -8.03 -5.12 8.21
CA GLN A 6 -9.20 -4.33 7.91
C GLN A 6 -10.45 -5.10 8.35
N SER A 7 -11.20 -4.57 9.31
CA SER A 7 -12.40 -5.26 9.84
C SER A 7 -13.63 -5.13 8.94
N SER A 8 -13.68 -4.09 8.11
CA SER A 8 -14.68 -3.91 7.06
C SER A 8 -14.17 -2.97 5.97
N PRO A 9 -14.72 -3.00 4.74
CA PRO A 9 -14.37 -2.07 3.67
C PRO A 9 -14.60 -0.58 4.03
N SER A 10 -15.38 -0.29 5.07
CA SER A 10 -15.62 1.08 5.56
C SER A 10 -14.56 1.61 6.52
N LYS A 11 -13.58 0.79 6.91
CA LYS A 11 -12.47 1.17 7.81
C LYS A 11 -11.18 1.35 7.02
N VAL A 12 -10.37 2.29 7.48
CA VAL A 12 -9.02 2.51 6.95
C VAL A 12 -8.22 1.21 7.10
N PRO A 13 -7.57 0.72 6.04
CA PRO A 13 -6.67 -0.43 6.13
C PRO A 13 -5.50 -0.12 7.06
N ILE A 14 -5.13 -1.07 7.90
CA ILE A 14 -4.00 -0.94 8.82
C ILE A 14 -2.84 -1.78 8.29
N LEU A 15 -1.71 -1.15 7.98
CA LEU A 15 -0.45 -1.81 7.70
C LEU A 15 0.35 -1.90 9.01
N THR A 16 0.46 -3.10 9.58
CA THR A 16 1.21 -3.29 10.84
C THR A 16 2.70 -3.16 10.62
N ALA A 17 3.44 -2.77 11.67
CA ALA A 17 4.90 -2.71 11.64
C ALA A 17 5.58 -4.03 11.25
N GLY A 18 6.78 -3.93 10.68
CA GLY A 18 7.66 -5.03 10.31
C GLY A 18 7.91 -5.13 8.80
N ASP A 19 8.60 -6.19 8.39
CA ASP A 19 9.01 -6.36 6.99
C ASP A 19 7.81 -6.40 6.03
N ILE A 20 7.77 -5.43 5.10
CA ILE A 20 6.73 -5.30 4.08
C ILE A 20 7.18 -6.07 2.84
N SER A 21 6.52 -7.20 2.57
CA SER A 21 6.74 -7.93 1.32
C SER A 21 5.93 -7.32 0.17
N PRO A 22 6.29 -7.60 -1.10
CA PRO A 22 5.49 -7.16 -2.25
C PRO A 22 4.02 -7.61 -2.18
N ALA A 23 3.75 -8.80 -1.62
CA ALA A 23 2.39 -9.30 -1.43
C ALA A 23 1.60 -8.48 -0.39
N VAL A 24 2.24 -8.09 0.72
CA VAL A 24 1.64 -7.23 1.75
C VAL A 24 1.36 -5.84 1.19
N MET A 25 2.28 -5.28 0.39
CA MET A 25 2.10 -3.98 -0.26
C MET A 25 0.91 -3.98 -1.22
N ARG A 26 0.80 -5.00 -2.09
CA ARG A 26 -0.35 -5.19 -3.00
C ARG A 26 -1.66 -5.36 -2.25
N GLN A 27 -1.65 -6.11 -1.15
CA GLN A 27 -2.84 -6.26 -0.31
C GLN A 27 -3.26 -4.92 0.31
N PHE A 28 -2.30 -4.10 0.75
CA PHE A 28 -2.58 -2.80 1.34
C PHE A 28 -3.20 -1.87 0.29
N GLU A 29 -2.59 -1.78 -0.89
CA GLU A 29 -3.08 -0.99 -2.02
C GLU A 29 -4.53 -1.35 -2.38
N HIS A 30 -4.82 -2.64 -2.56
CA HIS A 30 -6.16 -3.11 -2.89
C HIS A 30 -7.17 -2.81 -1.76
N SER A 31 -6.77 -2.97 -0.50
CA SER A 31 -7.62 -2.59 0.64
C SER A 31 -7.89 -1.07 0.69
N CYS A 32 -6.93 -0.23 0.29
CA CYS A 32 -7.11 1.23 0.18
C CYS A 32 -8.11 1.58 -0.92
N GLN A 33 -7.96 1.00 -2.11
CA GLN A 33 -8.91 1.20 -3.23
C GLN A 33 -10.34 0.82 -2.84
N ASN A 34 -10.53 -0.34 -2.20
CA ASN A 34 -11.83 -0.78 -1.71
C ASN A 34 -12.41 0.18 -0.67
N TYR A 35 -11.57 0.71 0.23
CA TYR A 35 -11.96 1.71 1.21
C TYR A 35 -12.44 3.01 0.55
N PHE A 36 -11.71 3.52 -0.45
CA PHE A 36 -12.07 4.72 -1.19
C PHE A 36 -13.40 4.59 -1.92
N ILE A 37 -13.59 3.48 -2.64
CA ILE A 37 -14.83 3.18 -3.36
C ILE A 37 -16.01 3.09 -2.39
N HIS A 38 -15.85 2.33 -1.31
CA HIS A 38 -16.93 2.11 -0.35
C HIS A 38 -17.33 3.38 0.40
N LYS A 39 -16.36 4.25 0.72
CA LYS A 39 -16.58 5.51 1.45
C LYS A 39 -16.82 6.70 0.54
N LYS A 40 -16.70 6.53 -0.78
CA LYS A 40 -16.79 7.60 -1.80
C LYS A 40 -15.83 8.76 -1.50
N ILE A 41 -14.58 8.40 -1.18
CA ILE A 41 -13.53 9.37 -0.83
C ILE A 41 -13.02 10.05 -2.10
N ILE A 42 -12.99 11.38 -2.09
CA ILE A 42 -12.45 12.18 -3.20
C ILE A 42 -10.92 12.04 -3.27
N ALA A 43 -10.36 12.17 -4.47
CA ALA A 43 -8.93 11.91 -4.73
C ALA A 43 -8.00 12.66 -3.76
N ASP A 44 -8.26 13.95 -3.52
CA ASP A 44 -7.45 14.83 -2.69
C ASP A 44 -7.36 14.39 -1.22
N ASP A 45 -8.34 13.64 -0.72
CA ASP A 45 -8.37 13.17 0.66
C ASP A 45 -7.79 11.75 0.83
N GLN A 46 -7.57 11.01 -0.26
CA GLN A 46 -7.23 9.58 -0.22
C GLN A 46 -5.94 9.32 0.56
N VAL A 47 -4.85 10.00 0.19
CA VAL A 47 -3.53 9.80 0.81
C VAL A 47 -3.58 10.26 2.27
N LEU A 48 -4.16 11.43 2.55
CA LEU A 48 -4.32 11.96 3.91
C LEU A 48 -5.00 10.97 4.87
N LEU A 49 -5.99 10.21 4.38
CA LEU A 49 -6.72 9.25 5.20
C LEU A 49 -5.94 7.95 5.42
N ILE A 50 -5.30 7.40 4.39
CA ILE A 50 -4.63 6.09 4.50
C ILE A 50 -3.29 6.14 5.20
N ILE A 51 -2.57 7.27 5.19
CA ILE A 51 -1.29 7.38 5.91
C ILE A 51 -1.46 7.17 7.43
N ARG A 52 -2.66 7.40 7.96
CA ARG A 52 -2.99 7.14 9.38
C ARG A 52 -3.11 5.65 9.71
N GLY A 53 -3.25 4.80 8.69
CA GLY A 53 -3.32 3.35 8.83
C GLY A 53 -1.94 2.67 8.80
N ILE A 54 -0.88 3.40 8.50
CA ILE A 54 0.48 2.85 8.46
C ILE A 54 1.08 2.93 9.86
N LEU A 55 1.41 1.78 10.45
CA LEU A 55 1.90 1.68 11.83
C LEU A 55 3.39 1.31 11.91
N ASP A 56 4.06 1.15 10.78
CA ASP A 56 5.50 0.96 10.77
C ASP A 56 6.21 2.28 11.10
N ASN A 57 7.12 2.25 12.08
CA ASN A 57 7.79 3.46 12.55
C ASN A 57 8.69 4.07 11.47
N CYS A 58 9.41 3.24 10.72
CA CYS A 58 10.30 3.73 9.66
C CYS A 58 9.50 4.41 8.54
N VAL A 59 8.33 3.84 8.19
CA VAL A 59 7.41 4.46 7.22
C VAL A 59 6.79 5.73 7.79
N SER A 60 6.42 5.73 9.07
CA SER A 60 5.84 6.90 9.75
C SER A 60 6.82 8.07 9.83
N ASP A 61 8.10 7.81 10.06
CA ASP A 61 9.16 8.82 10.10
C ASP A 61 9.39 9.45 8.71
N TRP A 62 9.43 8.61 7.67
CA TRP A 62 9.49 9.08 6.28
C TRP A 62 8.27 9.94 5.91
N ILE A 63 7.06 9.48 6.26
CA ILE A 63 5.82 10.23 6.04
C ILE A 63 5.86 11.56 6.79
N SER A 64 6.30 11.57 8.04
CA SER A 64 6.34 12.79 8.86
C SER A 64 7.30 13.82 8.30
N THR A 65 8.44 13.38 7.75
CA THR A 65 9.45 14.26 7.14
C THR A 65 8.97 14.91 5.85
N LYS A 66 8.10 14.24 5.08
CA LYS A 66 7.63 14.70 3.76
C LYS A 66 6.11 14.89 3.69
N ARG A 67 5.47 15.08 4.85
CA ARG A 67 4.02 14.97 5.01
C ARG A 67 3.25 15.80 3.99
N ASP A 68 3.56 17.09 3.93
CA ASP A 68 2.82 18.04 3.08
C ASP A 68 2.97 17.71 1.60
N CYS A 69 4.15 17.22 1.18
CA CYS A 69 4.37 16.76 -0.18
C CYS A 69 3.60 15.48 -0.47
N LEU A 70 3.60 14.52 0.46
CA LEU A 70 2.98 13.21 0.27
C LEU A 70 1.46 13.30 0.23
N ILE A 71 0.82 14.09 1.11
CA ILE A 71 -0.64 14.21 1.14
C ILE A 71 -1.20 14.94 -0.10
N ALA A 72 -0.37 15.72 -0.80
CA ALA A 72 -0.74 16.39 -2.05
C ALA A 72 -0.63 15.48 -3.28
N LEU A 73 -0.09 14.26 -3.13
CA LEU A 73 0.01 13.30 -4.23
C LEU A 73 -1.34 12.65 -4.51
N SER A 74 -1.54 12.22 -5.75
CA SER A 74 -2.53 11.20 -6.05
C SER A 74 -2.15 9.88 -5.35
N PHE A 75 -3.14 9.04 -5.11
CA PHE A 75 -2.91 7.73 -4.51
C PHE A 75 -1.91 6.89 -5.33
N ASP A 76 -2.02 6.86 -6.65
CA ASP A 76 -1.13 6.09 -7.52
C ASP A 76 0.33 6.59 -7.42
N THR A 77 0.55 7.91 -7.43
CA THR A 77 1.89 8.48 -7.26
C THR A 77 2.45 8.23 -5.87
N PHE A 78 1.59 8.26 -4.83
CA PHE A 78 1.99 7.86 -3.49
C PHE A 78 2.44 6.39 -3.46
N MET A 79 1.67 5.48 -4.07
CA MET A 79 2.01 4.05 -4.10
C MET A 79 3.31 3.78 -4.83
N ILE A 80 3.56 4.40 -5.99
CA ILE A 80 4.86 4.28 -6.70
C ILE A 80 6.01 4.67 -5.77
N ASN A 81 5.91 5.83 -5.10
CA ASN A 81 6.93 6.25 -4.14
C ASN A 81 7.08 5.24 -3.01
N PHE A 82 5.98 4.71 -2.48
CA PHE A 82 6.02 3.76 -1.37
C PHE A 82 6.71 2.44 -1.80
N HIS A 83 6.37 1.93 -2.98
CA HIS A 83 7.01 0.77 -3.58
C HIS A 83 8.51 0.98 -3.78
N THR A 84 8.93 2.07 -4.43
CA THR A 84 10.35 2.37 -4.69
C THR A 84 11.19 2.55 -3.42
N ASN A 85 10.61 3.08 -2.34
CA ASN A 85 11.36 3.30 -1.09
C ASN A 85 11.49 2.04 -0.22
N TYR A 86 10.56 1.08 -0.32
CA TYR A 86 10.45 -0.02 0.66
C TYR A 86 10.50 -1.43 0.04
N LEU A 87 10.44 -1.57 -1.28
CA LEU A 87 10.66 -2.84 -1.96
C LEU A 87 11.98 -2.82 -2.75
N ALA A 88 12.52 -4.01 -3.04
CA ALA A 88 13.70 -4.16 -3.88
C ALA A 88 13.43 -3.67 -5.32
N GLU A 89 14.49 -3.32 -6.05
CA GLU A 89 14.45 -2.69 -7.38
C GLU A 89 13.60 -3.50 -8.41
N ASP A 90 13.51 -4.82 -8.28
CA ASP A 90 12.75 -5.72 -9.18
C ASP A 90 11.34 -6.11 -8.66
N TRP A 91 10.72 -5.26 -7.83
CA TRP A 91 9.42 -5.57 -7.24
C TRP A 91 8.27 -5.68 -8.26
N GLU A 92 8.37 -4.97 -9.39
CA GLU A 92 7.40 -5.02 -10.49
C GLU A 92 7.48 -6.38 -11.22
N ASP A 93 8.70 -6.87 -11.46
CA ASP A 93 8.96 -8.10 -12.23
C ASP A 93 8.50 -9.37 -11.49
N THR A 94 8.47 -9.31 -10.15
CA THR A 94 8.00 -10.43 -9.31
C THR A 94 6.48 -10.71 -9.46
N THR A 95 5.71 -9.87 -10.16
CA THR A 95 4.27 -10.10 -10.38
C THR A 95 3.92 -11.00 -11.57
N LEU A 96 4.86 -11.26 -12.49
CA LEU A 96 4.58 -11.97 -13.74
C LEU A 96 4.96 -13.46 -13.73
N HIS A 97 5.61 -13.98 -12.69
CA HIS A 97 6.01 -15.39 -12.65
C HIS A 97 4.99 -16.28 -11.92
N LEU A 98 3.76 -16.37 -12.44
CA LEU A 98 2.99 -17.61 -12.26
C LEU A 98 3.65 -18.69 -13.12
N PRO A 99 4.14 -19.81 -12.56
CA PRO A 99 4.65 -20.89 -13.39
C PRO A 99 3.46 -21.53 -14.10
N ASN A 100 3.32 -21.19 -15.38
CA ASN A 100 2.41 -21.86 -16.29
C ASN A 100 3.01 -23.22 -16.70
N ASP A 101 3.12 -24.15 -15.74
CA ASP A 101 3.73 -25.47 -15.95
C ASP A 101 2.92 -26.59 -15.27
N LYS A 102 1.59 -26.54 -15.39
CA LYS A 102 0.72 -27.70 -15.18
C LYS A 102 -0.34 -27.85 -16.27
N LEU A 103 0.14 -27.97 -17.50
CA LEU A 103 -0.55 -28.70 -18.55
C LEU A 103 0.55 -29.36 -19.38
N HIS A 104 0.69 -30.68 -19.23
CA HIS A 104 1.38 -31.67 -20.08
C HIS A 104 2.06 -32.74 -19.21
N HIS A 105 1.26 -33.67 -18.67
CA HIS A 105 1.39 -35.11 -18.94
C HIS A 105 0.23 -35.90 -18.35
#